data_AF-A0A844Z2W4-F1
#
_entry.id   AF-A0A844Z2W4-F1
#
_cell.length_a   1.000
_cell.length_b   1.000
_cell.length_c   1.000
_cell.angle_alpha   90.00
_cell.angle_beta   90.00
_cell.angle_gamma   90.00
#
_symmetry.space_group_name_H-M   'P 1'
#
loop_
_entity.id
_entity.type
_entity.pdbx_description
1 polymer ?
#
loop_
_entity_poly.entity_id
_entity_poly.type
_entity_poly.pdbx_seq_one_letter_code
_entity_poly.pdbx_strand_id
1 'polypeptide(L)'
;MVDVRTPLEALDLAARLAGSQAALARICDLSPTAVWKWMQSSKRLPAEYVLRVEAATGVSRHDLRPDIYPREEMIDHHVGDRFCGIDRQIAARQQMAAGATSASKAA
;
A
#
# COMPACT_ATOMS: atom_id res chain seq x y z
N MET A 1 16.24 -4.07 2.08
CA MET A 1 16.32 -2.64 2.43
C MET A 1 15.26 -1.94 1.60
N VAL A 2 14.20 -1.45 2.23
CA VAL A 2 13.15 -0.70 1.52
C VAL A 2 13.68 0.72 1.38
N ASP A 3 14.27 1.04 0.23
CA ASP A 3 14.70 2.40 -0.06
C ASP A 3 13.46 3.28 -0.21
N VAL A 4 13.06 3.95 0.88
CA VAL A 4 12.07 5.03 0.82
C VAL A 4 12.73 6.21 0.11
N ARG A 5 12.68 6.19 -1.22
CA ARG A 5 13.06 7.34 -2.05
C ARG A 5 11.92 8.36 -2.01
N THR A 6 12.26 9.63 -1.99
CA THR A 6 11.24 10.67 -2.16
C THR A 6 10.68 10.60 -3.59
N PRO A 7 9.40 10.97 -3.82
CA PRO A 7 8.81 10.92 -5.16
C PRO A 7 9.58 11.72 -6.21
N LEU A 8 10.23 12.81 -5.80
CA LEU A 8 11.07 13.63 -6.66
C LEU A 8 12.36 12.91 -7.06
N GLU A 9 13.03 12.23 -6.12
CA GLU A 9 14.22 11.44 -6.42
C GLU A 9 13.90 10.25 -7.32
N ALA A 10 12.74 9.62 -7.12
CA ALA A 10 12.27 8.56 -8.01
C ALA A 10 12.04 9.08 -9.44
N LEU A 11 11.51 10.29 -9.59
CA LEU A 11 11.32 10.94 -10.89
C LEU A 11 12.65 11.33 -11.54
N ASP A 12 13.62 11.85 -10.78
CA ASP A 12 14.96 12.17 -11.29
C ASP A 12 15.68 10.89 -11.75
N LEU A 13 15.58 9.82 -10.96
CA LEU A 13 16.12 8.52 -11.34
C LEU A 13 15.47 7.99 -12.62
N ALA A 14 14.15 8.09 -12.75
CA ALA A 14 13.46 7.70 -13.98
C ALA A 14 13.94 8.51 -15.18
N ALA A 15 14.15 9.83 -15.03
CA ALA A 15 14.68 10.68 -16.09
C ALA A 15 16.13 10.30 -16.46
N ARG A 16 16.96 9.93 -15.48
CA ARG A 16 18.33 9.45 -15.70
C ARG A 16 18.37 8.10 -16.41
N LEU A 17 17.51 7.15 -16.02
CA LEU A 17 17.41 5.83 -16.64
C LEU A 17 16.84 5.91 -18.06
N ALA A 18 15.91 6.84 -18.31
CA ALA A 18 15.46 7.18 -19.66
C ALA A 18 16.54 7.88 -20.50
N GLY A 19 17.65 8.29 -19.90
CA GLY A 19 18.78 8.99 -20.51
C GLY A 19 18.72 10.52 -20.39
N SER A 20 17.52 11.13 -20.46
CA SER A 20 17.33 12.56 -20.21
C SER A 20 15.87 12.91 -19.95
N GLN A 21 15.61 14.12 -19.40
CA GLN A 21 14.25 14.66 -19.27
C GLN A 21 13.53 14.77 -20.62
N ALA A 22 14.26 15.09 -21.69
CA ALA A 22 13.70 15.14 -23.05
C ALA A 22 13.37 13.75 -23.60
N ALA A 23 14.18 12.73 -23.29
CA ALA A 23 13.89 11.35 -23.65
C ALA A 23 12.66 10.83 -22.88
N LEU A 24 12.55 11.14 -21.58
CA LEU A 24 11.37 10.84 -20.78
C LEU A 24 10.10 11.49 -21.34
N ALA A 25 10.20 12.74 -21.82
CA ALA A 25 9.10 13.44 -22.47
C ALA A 25 8.64 12.72 -23.75
N ARG A 26 9.58 12.25 -24.59
CA ARG A 26 9.28 11.47 -25.81
C ARG A 26 8.58 10.14 -25.49
N ILE A 27 9.00 9.45 -24.43
CA ILE A 27 8.36 8.22 -23.96
C ILE A 27 6.91 8.48 -23.53
N CYS A 28 6.67 9.62 -22.88
CA CYS A 28 5.34 10.00 -22.42
C CYS A 28 4.47 10.64 -23.51
N ASP A 29 5.02 10.88 -24.70
CA ASP A 29 4.44 11.66 -25.80
C ASP A 29 4.04 13.09 -25.38
N LEU A 30 4.95 13.76 -24.68
CA LEU A 30 4.75 15.09 -24.13
C LEU A 30 5.83 16.07 -24.53
N SER A 31 5.51 17.36 -24.35
CA SER A 31 6.50 18.41 -24.47
C SER A 31 7.53 18.34 -23.32
N PRO A 32 8.82 18.61 -23.58
CA PRO A 32 9.85 18.68 -22.53
C PRO A 32 9.50 19.67 -21.41
N THR A 33 8.77 20.73 -21.74
CA THR A 33 8.28 21.74 -20.78
C THR A 33 7.30 21.15 -19.76
N ALA A 34 6.51 20.16 -20.14
CA ALA A 34 5.61 19.47 -19.21
C ALA A 34 6.41 18.69 -18.15
N VAL A 35 7.44 17.96 -18.57
CA VAL A 35 8.33 17.23 -17.66
C VAL A 35 9.07 18.19 -16.73
N TRP A 36 9.59 19.29 -17.26
CA TRP A 36 10.22 20.34 -16.44
C TRP A 36 9.26 20.90 -15.38
N LYS A 37 8.00 21.18 -15.76
CA LYS A 37 6.98 21.67 -14.83
C LYS A 37 6.70 20.66 -13.70
N TRP A 38 6.70 19.36 -14.00
CA TRP A 38 6.52 18.33 -12.98
C TRP A 38 7.68 18.29 -11.99
N MET A 39 8.92 18.48 -12.45
CA MET A 39 10.09 18.50 -11.57
C MET A 39 10.15 19.77 -10.72
N GLN A 40 9.82 20.93 -11.29
CA GLN A 40 9.98 22.22 -10.63
C GLN A 40 8.79 22.63 -9.75
N SER A 41 7.56 22.47 -10.26
CA SER A 41 6.35 23.01 -9.63
C SER A 41 5.62 21.95 -8.80
N SER A 42 5.21 20.86 -9.45
CA SER A 42 4.35 19.87 -8.82
C SER A 42 5.14 18.84 -8.00
N LYS A 43 6.45 18.69 -8.27
CA LYS A 43 7.37 17.67 -7.71
C LYS A 43 6.78 16.26 -7.72
N ARG A 44 5.85 16.00 -8.64
CA ARG A 44 5.02 14.79 -8.69
C ARG A 44 4.65 14.47 -10.14
N LEU A 45 4.67 13.18 -10.46
CA LEU A 45 4.25 12.65 -11.75
C LEU A 45 2.71 12.47 -11.79
N PRO A 46 2.02 12.90 -12.86
CA PRO A 46 0.61 12.59 -13.03
C PRO A 46 0.35 11.08 -13.12
N ALA A 47 -0.81 10.63 -12.62
CA ALA A 47 -1.15 9.21 -12.50
C ALA A 47 -1.09 8.44 -13.83
N GLU A 48 -1.50 9.12 -14.90
CA GLU A 48 -1.63 8.56 -16.25
C GLU A 48 -0.29 8.16 -16.89
N TYR A 49 0.82 8.80 -16.48
CA TYR A 49 2.15 8.49 -17.01
C TYR A 49 2.92 7.48 -16.16
N VAL A 50 2.46 7.16 -14.95
CA VAL A 50 3.18 6.26 -14.02
C VAL A 50 3.50 4.94 -14.68
N LEU A 51 2.52 4.30 -15.31
CA LEU A 51 2.69 2.99 -15.95
C LEU A 51 3.58 3.06 -17.20
N ARG A 52 3.55 4.17 -17.95
CA ARG A 52 4.43 4.36 -19.12
C ARG A 52 5.89 4.54 -18.67
N VAL A 53 6.10 5.33 -17.63
CA VAL A 53 7.42 5.56 -17.04
C VAL A 53 7.96 4.28 -16.43
N GLU A 54 7.15 3.51 -15.70
CA GLU A 54 7.54 2.19 -15.16
C GLU A 54 7.97 1.23 -16.27
N ALA A 55 7.17 1.11 -17.35
CA ALA A 55 7.50 0.23 -18.47
C ALA A 55 8.79 0.61 -19.20
N ALA A 56 9.09 1.92 -19.29
CA ALA A 56 10.28 2.40 -20.01
C ALA A 56 11.55 2.47 -19.15
N THR A 57 11.42 2.74 -17.85
CA THR A 57 12.57 3.01 -16.96
C THR A 57 12.81 1.89 -15.94
N GLY A 58 11.82 1.03 -15.69
CA GLY A 58 11.89 0.00 -14.66
C GLY A 58 11.79 0.53 -13.23
N VAL A 59 11.52 1.83 -13.03
CA VAL A 59 11.31 2.42 -11.70
C VAL A 59 9.95 2.00 -11.17
N SER A 60 9.93 1.51 -9.92
CA SER A 60 8.71 1.05 -9.29
C SER A 60 7.67 2.16 -9.17
N ARG A 61 6.42 1.86 -9.55
CA ARG A 61 5.27 2.77 -9.37
C ARG A 61 5.08 3.22 -7.92
N HIS A 62 5.52 2.40 -6.97
CA HIS A 62 5.44 2.67 -5.54
C HIS A 62 6.39 3.80 -5.10
N ASP A 63 7.52 3.96 -5.77
CA ASP A 63 8.48 5.04 -5.50
C ASP A 63 8.05 6.35 -6.17
N LEU A 64 7.51 6.26 -7.38
CA LEU A 64 7.03 7.43 -8.12
C LEU A 64 5.82 8.06 -7.43
N ARG A 65 4.90 7.24 -6.92
CA ARG A 65 3.55 7.66 -6.56
C ARG A 65 2.99 6.84 -5.37
N PRO A 66 3.62 6.91 -4.18
CA PRO A 66 3.26 6.11 -3.01
C PRO A 66 1.84 6.35 -2.51
N ASP A 67 1.24 7.52 -2.76
CA ASP A 67 -0.13 7.84 -2.30
C ASP A 67 -1.22 7.00 -2.96
N ILE A 68 -0.95 6.50 -4.17
CA ILE A 68 -1.91 5.68 -4.94
C ILE A 68 -1.40 4.26 -5.15
N TYR A 69 -0.08 4.08 -5.08
CA TYR A 69 0.55 2.77 -5.08
C TYR A 69 1.31 2.58 -3.78
N PRO A 70 0.62 2.42 -2.63
CA PRO A 70 1.30 2.01 -1.41
C PRO A 70 1.99 0.67 -1.67
N ARG A 71 3.22 0.50 -1.18
CA ARG A 71 3.79 -0.85 -1.06
C ARG A 71 2.88 -1.56 -0.07
N GLU A 72 2.19 -2.61 -0.52
CA GLU A 72 1.47 -3.50 0.38
C GLU A 72 2.50 -4.16 1.30
N GLU A 73 2.88 -3.47 2.37
CA GLU A 73 2.95 -4.19 3.62
C GLU A 73 1.52 -4.69 3.81
N MET A 74 1.32 -6.01 3.76
CA MET A 74 0.05 -6.61 4.14
C MET A 74 -0.22 -6.22 5.59
N ILE A 75 -0.85 -5.07 5.78
CA ILE A 75 -1.30 -4.63 7.09
C ILE A 75 -2.66 -5.29 7.27
N ASP A 76 -2.63 -6.49 7.84
CA ASP A 76 -3.78 -7.26 8.26
C ASP A 76 -4.54 -6.51 9.38
N HIS A 77 -5.15 -5.36 9.06
CA HIS A 77 -5.89 -4.52 10.00
C HIS A 77 -7.20 -5.17 10.50
N HIS A 78 -7.45 -6.45 10.21
CA HIS A 78 -8.73 -7.09 10.49
C HIS A 78 -8.65 -8.53 11.03
N VAL A 79 -7.54 -8.94 11.66
CA VAL A 79 -7.54 -10.24 12.40
C VAL A 79 -8.23 -10.10 13.77
N GLY A 80 -8.38 -8.90 14.32
CA GLY A 80 -8.89 -8.69 15.69
C GLY A 80 -10.36 -8.28 15.85
N ASP A 81 -10.97 -7.56 14.89
CA ASP A 81 -12.18 -6.79 15.20
C ASP A 81 -13.46 -7.24 14.47
N ARG A 82 -13.38 -8.29 13.63
CA ARG A 82 -14.56 -8.84 12.93
C ARG A 82 -15.23 -10.02 13.64
N PHE A 83 -14.68 -10.49 14.76
CA PHE A 83 -15.20 -11.64 15.52
C PHE A 83 -15.51 -11.31 16.99
N CYS A 84 -15.99 -10.10 17.32
CA CYS A 84 -16.54 -9.82 18.65
C CYS A 84 -18.00 -10.29 18.85
N GLY A 85 -18.57 -11.01 17.87
CA GLY A 85 -19.98 -11.41 17.83
C GLY A 85 -20.30 -12.89 18.10
N ILE A 86 -19.33 -13.81 18.20
CA ILE A 86 -19.62 -15.26 18.31
C ILE A 86 -19.35 -15.86 19.72
N ASP A 87 -18.59 -15.20 20.59
CA ASP A 87 -18.22 -15.79 21.89
C ASP A 87 -19.16 -15.49 23.07
N ARG A 88 -20.31 -14.85 22.85
CA ARG A 88 -21.30 -14.65 23.94
C ARG A 88 -22.09 -15.92 24.27
N GLN A 89 -22.20 -16.87 23.34
CA GLN A 89 -23.05 -18.06 23.46
C GLN A 89 -22.31 -19.33 23.92
N ILE A 90 -20.98 -19.39 23.77
CA ILE A 90 -20.17 -20.53 24.24
C ILE A 90 -19.87 -20.42 25.73
N ALA A 91 -19.53 -19.22 26.23
CA ALA A 91 -19.27 -18.98 27.66
C ALA A 91 -20.51 -19.24 28.55
N ALA A 92 -21.71 -18.87 28.06
CA ALA A 92 -22.96 -19.09 28.79
C ALA A 92 -23.33 -20.59 28.93
N ARG A 93 -22.88 -21.44 28.01
CA ARG A 93 -23.23 -22.87 27.99
C ARG A 93 -22.34 -23.73 28.88
N GLN A 94 -21.09 -23.32 29.14
CA GLN A 94 -20.19 -24.03 30.06
C GLN A 94 -20.53 -23.81 31.55
N GLN A 95 -21.13 -22.67 31.90
CA GLN A 95 -21.53 -22.40 33.29
C GLN A 95 -22.79 -23.15 33.73
N MET A 96 -23.68 -23.52 32.80
CA MET A 96 -24.87 -24.33 33.13
C MET A 96 -24.59 -25.84 33.25
N ALA A 97 -23.47 -26.34 32.69
CA ALA A 97 -23.08 -27.74 32.79
C ALA A 97 -22.25 -28.07 34.04
N ALA A 98 -21.58 -27.07 34.63
CA ALA A 98 -20.77 -27.25 35.85
C ALA A 98 -21.58 -27.24 37.16
N GLY A 99 -22.86 -26.83 37.13
CA GLY A 99 -23.72 -26.74 38.31
C GLY A 99 -24.58 -27.97 38.62
N ALA A 100 -24.54 -29.03 37.79
CA ALA A 100 -25.49 -30.15 37.89
C ALA A 100 -24.93 -31.40 38.61
N THR A 101 -23.67 -31.40 39.07
CA THR A 101 -23.00 -32.63 39.57
C THR A 101 -22.56 -32.60 41.04
N SER A 102 -23.06 -31.72 41.90
CA SER A 102 -22.69 -31.69 43.33
C SER A 102 -23.81 -31.98 44.34
N ALA A 103 -24.99 -32.40 43.91
CA ALA A 103 -26.10 -32.75 44.82
C ALA A 103 -26.60 -34.19 44.61
N SER A 104 -25.75 -35.20 44.87
CA SER A 104 -26.21 -36.55 45.27
C SER A 104 -25.07 -37.43 45.78
N LYS A 105 -24.84 -37.42 47.10
CA LYS A 105 -24.31 -38.53 47.90
C LYS A 105 -24.69 -38.24 49.36
N ALA A 106 -25.88 -38.65 49.79
CA ALA A 106 -26.14 -39.84 50.63
C ALA A 106 -25.44 -39.70 52.01
N ALA A 107 -26.15 -39.46 53.11
CA ALA A 107 -27.03 -40.42 53.81
C ALA A 107 -26.28 -41.68 54.23
#